data_AF-A0A150S164-F1
#
_entry.id   AF-A0A150S164-F1
#
_cell.length_a   1.000
_cell.length_b   1.000
_cell.length_c   1.000
_cell.angle_alpha   90.00
_cell.angle_beta   90.00
_cell.angle_gamma   90.00
#
_symmetry.space_group_name_H-M   'P 1'
#
loop_
_entity.id
_entity.type
_entity.pdbx_description
1 polymer ?
#
loop_
_entity_poly.entity_id
_entity_poly.type
_entity_poly.pdbx_seq_one_letter_code
_entity_poly.pdbx_strand_id
1 'polypeptide(L)'
;MSFGDWLNERVGYREPLRRLLDEPIPGGARIGYVWGGALALLLLVEAVTGALLMSAYAPSATTAWASVAHINFTLRAGWLIRGLHYFGAQALVILIGIHVAQLAIHGAYRAPREVGWFLKLGLLLMVLGFAFTGNPLPWDQDGYWGTRVETGIMGAVPVVGPLTQELVVGGSSLGHLTLTRLYALHVFVLPAATALLLAGSFAQFRKHGFGAPHGANLSKSDRFFPKQLGMILLAGAVALVVLFDLAAIEHGAPLEAPADPVSDYTARPAWYFRPLFELRKFFPGSLELIATVGLPGVIGLYLALLPFIDRKPGPLRARLPALAPLFLVGLGAAGLLAKSFASDAKDEGYQRSQAQNAQRTARAIALFKQGVPPEGALAMLRNDPETRGEDLYKKECASCHRLNDLGPPKDKQTAPDLTGFGTKAWALEVLRDPDADHLFGKTPFKEMMPSVVKPPADPEAAKVFTPMSAADQETIAAFLEAQARGEPSAGTQGEKLVRQRCTSCHRLDGKTDDEESAAPELRGWASVAWIEAQIANPGSGKAYPPAAMAKDLEGHMPAFEEKISANDRKILAAWVYRRGRGEAAAGAQAPEKKP
;
A
#
# COMPACT_ATOMS: atom_id res chain seq x y z
N MET A 1 -14.00 -51.38 -33.57
CA MET A 1 -13.60 -50.96 -32.21
C MET A 1 -13.50 -49.43 -32.20
N SER A 2 -14.22 -48.72 -31.32
CA SER A 2 -14.08 -47.25 -31.26
C SER A 2 -12.74 -46.86 -30.63
N PHE A 3 -12.24 -45.65 -30.88
CA PHE A 3 -11.03 -45.14 -30.22
C PHE A 3 -11.14 -45.23 -28.69
N GLY A 4 -12.33 -44.96 -28.15
CA GLY A 4 -12.60 -45.06 -26.71
C GLY A 4 -12.52 -46.48 -26.16
N ASP A 5 -12.90 -47.49 -26.96
CA ASP A 5 -12.78 -48.90 -26.58
C ASP A 5 -11.32 -49.35 -26.63
N TRP A 6 -10.60 -48.98 -27.68
CA TRP A 6 -9.16 -49.25 -27.82
C TRP A 6 -8.36 -48.66 -26.64
N LEU A 7 -8.64 -47.39 -26.30
CA LEU A 7 -7.97 -46.72 -25.19
C LEU A 7 -8.33 -47.36 -23.84
N ASN A 8 -9.58 -47.78 -23.67
CA ASN A 8 -9.99 -48.46 -22.45
C ASN A 8 -9.37 -49.86 -22.32
N GLU A 9 -9.17 -50.60 -23.42
CA GLU A 9 -8.48 -51.89 -23.38
C GLU A 9 -7.01 -51.73 -22.93
N ARG A 10 -6.35 -50.62 -23.31
CA ARG A 10 -4.94 -50.36 -22.97
C ARG A 10 -4.75 -49.75 -21.59
N VAL A 11 -5.64 -48.84 -21.18
CA VAL A 11 -5.46 -48.02 -19.95
C VAL A 11 -6.44 -48.40 -18.85
N GLY A 12 -7.58 -49.00 -19.19
CA GLY A 12 -8.61 -49.39 -18.21
C GLY A 12 -9.35 -48.22 -17.57
N TYR A 13 -9.31 -47.01 -18.14
CA TYR A 13 -9.79 -45.79 -17.48
C TYR A 13 -11.29 -45.76 -17.16
N ARG A 14 -12.14 -46.52 -17.89
CA ARG A 14 -13.60 -46.46 -17.72
C ARG A 14 -14.05 -47.03 -16.38
N GLU A 15 -13.38 -48.05 -15.85
CA GLU A 15 -13.79 -48.66 -14.58
C GLU A 15 -13.55 -47.73 -13.37
N PRO A 16 -12.34 -47.16 -13.17
CA PRO A 16 -12.12 -46.14 -12.14
C PRO A 16 -13.06 -44.94 -12.28
N LEU A 17 -13.30 -44.49 -13.52
CA LEU A 17 -14.20 -43.37 -13.80
C LEU A 17 -15.65 -43.70 -13.42
N ARG A 18 -16.17 -44.86 -13.81
CA ARG A 18 -17.51 -45.31 -13.41
C ARG A 18 -17.63 -45.42 -11.90
N ARG A 19 -16.65 -46.03 -11.22
CA ARG A 19 -16.62 -46.13 -9.75
C ARG A 19 -16.66 -44.76 -9.07
N LEU A 20 -16.03 -43.74 -9.65
CA LEU A 20 -16.07 -42.37 -9.14
C LEU A 20 -17.44 -41.70 -9.39
N LEU A 21 -17.98 -41.83 -10.59
CA LEU A 21 -19.26 -41.21 -10.97
C LEU A 21 -20.45 -41.85 -10.27
N ASP A 22 -20.40 -43.16 -10.03
CA ASP A 22 -21.44 -43.94 -9.36
C ASP A 22 -21.25 -44.03 -7.84
N GLU A 23 -20.28 -43.32 -7.26
CA GLU A 23 -20.04 -43.31 -5.82
C GLU A 23 -21.32 -42.94 -5.06
N PRO A 24 -21.81 -43.78 -4.13
CA PRO A 24 -23.05 -43.53 -3.44
C PRO A 24 -22.92 -42.37 -2.46
N ILE A 25 -23.98 -41.57 -2.35
CA ILE A 25 -24.10 -40.47 -1.38
C ILE A 25 -25.22 -40.82 -0.40
N PRO A 26 -24.87 -41.38 0.77
CA PRO A 26 -25.86 -41.72 1.78
C PRO A 26 -26.65 -40.49 2.25
N GLY A 27 -27.98 -40.57 2.19
CA GLY A 27 -28.87 -39.45 2.45
C GLY A 27 -29.07 -38.50 1.26
N GLY A 28 -28.54 -38.83 0.08
CA GLY A 28 -28.74 -38.08 -1.16
C GLY A 28 -27.85 -36.83 -1.32
N ALA A 29 -27.86 -36.32 -2.55
CA ALA A 29 -27.10 -35.14 -2.95
C ALA A 29 -27.57 -33.89 -2.18
N ARG A 30 -26.63 -33.01 -1.79
CA ARG A 30 -26.93 -31.79 -1.02
C ARG A 30 -25.87 -30.71 -1.19
N ILE A 31 -26.28 -29.46 -0.94
CA ILE A 31 -25.41 -28.28 -0.93
C ILE A 31 -24.25 -28.43 0.05
N GLY A 32 -24.49 -29.05 1.22
CA GLY A 32 -23.46 -29.26 2.23
C GLY A 32 -22.25 -30.09 1.78
N TYR A 33 -22.31 -30.79 0.63
CA TYR A 33 -21.17 -31.54 0.07
C TYR A 33 -20.46 -30.81 -1.09
N VAL A 34 -20.91 -29.60 -1.44
CA VAL A 34 -20.36 -28.84 -2.57
C VAL A 34 -18.98 -28.25 -2.26
N TRP A 35 -18.75 -27.81 -1.02
CA TRP A 35 -17.59 -27.00 -0.65
C TRP A 35 -16.23 -27.64 -0.93
N GLY A 36 -16.08 -28.94 -0.64
CA GLY A 36 -14.81 -29.64 -0.93
C GLY A 36 -14.51 -29.73 -2.43
N GLY A 37 -15.54 -29.92 -3.26
CA GLY A 37 -15.40 -29.94 -4.71
C GLY A 37 -15.12 -28.55 -5.28
N ALA A 38 -15.81 -27.51 -4.78
CA ALA A 38 -15.56 -26.12 -5.16
C ALA A 38 -14.13 -25.67 -4.82
N LEU A 39 -13.60 -26.05 -3.64
CA LEU A 39 -12.21 -25.82 -3.27
C LEU A 39 -11.22 -26.48 -4.23
N ALA A 40 -11.48 -27.73 -4.62
CA ALA A 40 -10.62 -28.42 -5.59
C ALA A 40 -10.63 -27.74 -6.97
N LEU A 41 -11.79 -27.22 -7.42
CA LEU A 41 -11.88 -26.44 -8.64
C LEU A 41 -11.13 -25.11 -8.53
N LEU A 42 -11.24 -24.39 -7.41
CA LEU A 42 -10.47 -23.16 -7.20
C LEU A 42 -8.97 -23.43 -7.13
N LEU A 43 -8.52 -24.50 -6.46
CA LEU A 43 -7.10 -24.89 -6.47
C LEU A 43 -6.60 -25.20 -7.88
N LEU A 44 -7.44 -25.78 -8.75
CA LEU A 44 -7.10 -25.97 -10.15
C LEU A 44 -6.99 -24.63 -10.88
N VAL A 45 -7.89 -23.68 -10.62
CA VAL A 45 -7.81 -22.31 -11.16
C VAL A 45 -6.52 -21.64 -10.72
N GLU A 46 -6.15 -21.72 -9.44
CA GLU A 46 -4.89 -21.19 -8.91
C GLU A 46 -3.66 -21.82 -9.57
N ALA A 47 -3.66 -23.15 -9.74
CA ALA A 47 -2.54 -23.85 -10.37
C ALA A 47 -2.36 -23.45 -11.84
N VAL A 48 -3.46 -23.34 -12.59
CA VAL A 48 -3.42 -22.94 -14.01
C VAL A 48 -3.02 -21.47 -14.15
N THR A 49 -3.67 -20.57 -13.40
CA THR A 49 -3.35 -19.14 -13.44
C THR A 49 -1.93 -18.86 -12.96
N GLY A 50 -1.49 -19.52 -11.87
CA GLY A 50 -0.12 -19.41 -11.35
C GLY A 50 0.93 -19.88 -12.36
N ALA A 51 0.70 -21.00 -13.05
CA ALA A 51 1.60 -21.48 -14.11
C ALA A 51 1.70 -20.49 -15.29
N LEU A 52 0.59 -19.83 -15.65
CA LEU A 52 0.59 -18.79 -16.69
C LEU A 52 1.34 -17.53 -16.22
N LEU A 53 1.10 -17.07 -14.99
CA LEU A 53 1.80 -15.92 -14.41
C LEU A 53 3.30 -16.16 -14.30
N MET A 54 3.70 -17.38 -13.95
CA MET A 54 5.10 -17.81 -13.87
C MET A 54 5.87 -17.56 -15.17
N SER A 55 5.22 -17.66 -16.33
CA SER A 55 5.87 -17.44 -17.63
C SER A 55 6.27 -15.99 -17.90
N ALA A 56 5.71 -15.03 -17.16
CA ALA A 56 5.93 -13.60 -17.35
C ALA A 56 6.46 -12.87 -16.09
N TYR A 57 6.56 -13.57 -14.95
CA TYR A 57 7.02 -13.02 -13.68
C TYR A 57 8.54 -13.16 -13.51
N ALA A 58 9.18 -12.14 -12.95
CA ALA A 58 10.63 -12.11 -12.70
C ALA A 58 10.92 -11.97 -11.19
N PRO A 59 11.38 -13.04 -10.50
CA PRO A 59 11.55 -13.05 -9.03
C PRO A 59 12.81 -12.31 -8.57
N SER A 60 12.81 -10.98 -8.60
CA SER A 60 13.87 -10.14 -8.02
C SER A 60 13.30 -8.86 -7.44
N ALA A 61 13.88 -8.37 -6.35
CA ALA A 61 13.50 -7.09 -5.74
C ALA A 61 13.59 -5.89 -6.72
N THR A 62 14.36 -6.02 -7.81
CA THR A 62 14.46 -5.00 -8.87
C THR A 62 13.41 -5.15 -9.98
N THR A 63 13.03 -6.39 -10.33
CA THR A 63 12.19 -6.68 -11.52
C THR A 63 10.77 -7.16 -11.20
N ALA A 64 10.50 -7.62 -9.98
CA ALA A 64 9.22 -8.23 -9.61
C ALA A 64 8.05 -7.28 -9.83
N TRP A 65 8.10 -6.08 -9.24
CA TRP A 65 7.06 -5.07 -9.42
C TRP A 65 6.82 -4.74 -10.89
N ALA A 66 7.90 -4.54 -11.66
CA ALA A 66 7.82 -4.21 -13.08
C ALA A 66 7.21 -5.35 -13.92
N SER A 67 7.55 -6.61 -13.60
CA SER A 67 6.97 -7.78 -14.26
C SER A 67 5.47 -7.93 -13.95
N VAL A 68 5.05 -7.66 -12.71
CA VAL A 68 3.64 -7.67 -12.33
C VAL A 68 2.86 -6.52 -12.95
N ALA A 69 3.45 -5.32 -13.02
CA ALA A 69 2.89 -4.18 -13.76
C ALA A 69 2.75 -4.51 -15.26
N HIS A 70 3.73 -5.18 -15.86
CA HIS A 70 3.65 -5.62 -17.25
C HIS A 70 2.54 -6.66 -17.47
N ILE A 71 2.41 -7.65 -16.58
CA ILE A 71 1.32 -8.62 -16.61
C ILE A 71 -0.03 -7.90 -16.53
N ASN A 72 -0.18 -6.93 -15.64
CA ASN A 72 -1.46 -6.27 -15.44
C ASN A 72 -1.80 -5.27 -16.55
N PHE A 73 -0.86 -4.41 -16.93
CA PHE A 73 -1.16 -3.23 -17.76
C PHE A 73 -0.74 -3.37 -19.23
N THR A 74 0.03 -4.41 -19.60
CA THR A 74 0.57 -4.55 -20.96
C THR A 74 0.18 -5.86 -21.62
N LEU A 75 0.24 -7.00 -20.91
CA LEU A 75 -0.10 -8.29 -21.50
C LEU A 75 -1.60 -8.42 -21.80
N ARG A 76 -1.93 -8.88 -23.01
CA ARG A 76 -3.31 -9.16 -23.40
C ARG A 76 -3.89 -10.23 -22.47
N ALA A 77 -5.00 -9.91 -21.82
CA ALA A 77 -5.65 -10.73 -20.79
C ALA A 77 -4.77 -11.06 -19.56
N GLY A 78 -3.59 -10.47 -19.42
CA GLY A 78 -2.73 -10.66 -18.25
C GLY A 78 -3.38 -10.12 -16.98
N TRP A 79 -4.06 -8.97 -17.06
CA TRP A 79 -4.90 -8.45 -15.97
C TRP A 79 -5.91 -9.48 -15.50
N LEU A 80 -6.60 -10.16 -16.41
CA LEU A 80 -7.65 -11.13 -16.06
C LEU A 80 -7.04 -12.35 -15.37
N ILE A 81 -5.95 -12.90 -15.91
CA ILE A 81 -5.26 -14.05 -15.31
C ILE A 81 -4.77 -13.70 -13.90
N ARG A 82 -4.18 -12.51 -13.73
CA ARG A 82 -3.72 -12.01 -12.43
C ARG A 82 -4.88 -11.78 -11.46
N GLY A 83 -5.98 -11.19 -11.93
CA GLY A 83 -7.18 -10.96 -11.14
C GLY A 83 -7.82 -12.27 -10.67
N LEU A 84 -7.96 -13.25 -11.56
CA LEU A 84 -8.47 -14.59 -11.21
C LEU A 84 -7.60 -15.27 -10.14
N HIS A 85 -6.26 -15.17 -10.25
CA HIS A 85 -5.33 -15.71 -9.26
C HIS A 85 -5.46 -14.99 -7.90
N TYR A 86 -5.50 -13.65 -7.92
CA TYR A 86 -5.60 -12.86 -6.69
C TYR A 86 -6.93 -13.09 -5.97
N PHE A 87 -8.06 -12.94 -6.66
CA PHE A 87 -9.39 -13.12 -6.05
C PHE A 87 -9.69 -14.58 -5.77
N GLY A 88 -9.16 -15.51 -6.57
CA GLY A 88 -9.28 -16.95 -6.33
C GLY A 88 -8.57 -17.36 -5.03
N ALA A 89 -7.38 -16.80 -4.76
CA ALA A 89 -6.71 -16.96 -3.47
C ALA A 89 -7.56 -16.43 -2.29
N GLN A 90 -8.22 -15.27 -2.44
CA GLN A 90 -9.15 -14.77 -1.42
C GLN A 90 -10.33 -15.72 -1.19
N ALA A 91 -10.91 -16.25 -2.27
CA ALA A 91 -12.02 -17.20 -2.22
C ALA A 91 -11.60 -18.53 -1.59
N LEU A 92 -10.37 -19.01 -1.82
CA LEU A 92 -9.84 -20.21 -1.16
C LEU A 92 -9.81 -20.07 0.37
N VAL A 93 -9.36 -18.92 0.88
CA VAL A 93 -9.33 -18.66 2.33
C VAL A 93 -10.72 -18.67 2.94
N ILE A 94 -11.71 -18.07 2.27
CA ILE A 94 -13.11 -18.08 2.71
C ILE A 94 -13.68 -19.51 2.68
N LEU A 95 -13.53 -20.20 1.54
CA LEU A 95 -14.14 -21.51 1.33
C LEU A 95 -13.52 -22.59 2.21
N ILE A 96 -12.21 -22.54 2.52
CA ILE A 96 -11.59 -23.53 3.40
C ILE A 96 -12.12 -23.40 4.84
N GLY A 97 -12.35 -22.16 5.30
CA GLY A 97 -13.01 -21.90 6.59
C GLY A 97 -14.43 -22.47 6.63
N ILE A 98 -15.23 -22.21 5.58
CA ILE A 98 -16.59 -22.77 5.45
C ILE A 98 -16.55 -24.30 5.42
N HIS A 99 -15.61 -24.89 4.67
CA HIS A 99 -15.49 -26.34 4.54
C HIS A 99 -15.10 -27.01 5.86
N VAL A 100 -14.11 -26.49 6.58
CA VAL A 100 -13.70 -27.00 7.90
C VAL A 100 -14.85 -26.89 8.91
N ALA A 101 -15.56 -25.75 8.94
CA ALA A 101 -16.73 -25.58 9.79
C ALA A 101 -17.85 -26.58 9.44
N GLN A 102 -18.14 -26.78 8.15
CA GLN A 102 -19.13 -27.75 7.67
C GLN A 102 -18.76 -29.19 8.06
N LEU A 103 -17.50 -29.58 7.91
CA LEU A 103 -17.00 -30.88 8.36
C LEU A 103 -17.12 -31.04 9.88
N ALA A 104 -16.86 -29.99 10.64
CA ALA A 104 -16.97 -30.02 12.10
C ALA A 104 -18.43 -30.19 12.56
N ILE A 105 -19.34 -29.41 11.97
CA ILE A 105 -20.79 -29.47 12.22
C ILE A 105 -21.35 -30.85 11.87
N HIS A 106 -20.92 -31.46 10.75
CA HIS A 106 -21.32 -32.81 10.39
C HIS A 106 -20.60 -33.91 11.20
N GLY A 107 -19.53 -33.57 11.91
CA GLY A 107 -18.68 -34.51 12.64
C GLY A 107 -18.01 -35.52 11.72
N ALA A 108 -17.61 -35.05 10.53
CA ALA A 108 -16.93 -35.83 9.49
C ALA A 108 -15.47 -36.19 9.85
N TYR A 109 -15.04 -35.83 11.05
CA TYR A 109 -13.73 -36.11 11.63
C TYR A 109 -13.70 -37.36 12.53
N ARG A 110 -14.87 -37.90 12.90
CA ARG A 110 -14.99 -39.09 13.75
C ARG A 110 -14.53 -40.35 13.03
N ALA A 111 -14.25 -41.39 13.81
CA ALA A 111 -13.96 -42.73 13.33
C ALA A 111 -14.90 -43.18 12.20
N PRO A 112 -14.37 -43.73 11.09
CA PRO A 112 -12.96 -44.03 10.78
C PRO A 112 -12.24 -42.92 9.96
N ARG A 113 -12.66 -41.65 10.06
CA ARG A 113 -12.23 -40.55 9.16
C ARG A 113 -11.22 -39.59 9.81
N GLU A 114 -10.59 -39.96 10.91
CA GLU A 114 -9.63 -39.12 11.66
C GLU A 114 -8.44 -38.73 10.79
N VAL A 115 -7.86 -39.70 10.05
CA VAL A 115 -6.77 -39.42 9.11
C VAL A 115 -7.20 -38.42 8.05
N GLY A 116 -8.42 -38.59 7.52
CA GLY A 116 -9.00 -37.64 6.60
C GLY A 116 -9.10 -36.24 7.20
N TRP A 117 -9.44 -36.10 8.48
CA TRP A 117 -9.52 -34.80 9.16
C TRP A 117 -8.16 -34.13 9.28
N PHE A 118 -7.12 -34.85 9.70
CA PHE A 118 -5.76 -34.30 9.80
C PHE A 118 -5.24 -33.82 8.44
N LEU A 119 -5.53 -34.53 7.35
CA LEU A 119 -5.18 -34.09 6.00
C LEU A 119 -5.87 -32.77 5.63
N LYS A 120 -7.12 -32.55 6.07
CA LYS A 120 -7.85 -31.29 5.83
C LYS A 120 -7.32 -30.15 6.69
N LEU A 121 -6.90 -30.41 7.92
CA LEU A 121 -6.16 -29.44 8.72
C LEU A 121 -4.80 -29.09 8.06
N GLY A 122 -4.11 -30.08 7.48
CA GLY A 122 -2.91 -29.86 6.68
C GLY A 122 -3.18 -28.96 5.46
N LEU A 123 -4.26 -29.22 4.71
CA LEU A 123 -4.66 -28.39 3.58
C LEU A 123 -5.05 -26.96 4.01
N LEU A 124 -5.69 -26.79 5.16
CA LEU A 124 -5.93 -25.46 5.74
C LEU A 124 -4.61 -24.71 5.97
N LEU A 125 -3.61 -25.37 6.56
CA LEU A 125 -2.29 -24.78 6.75
C LEU A 125 -1.60 -24.46 5.41
N MET A 126 -1.78 -25.29 4.38
CA MET A 126 -1.24 -25.00 3.04
C MET A 126 -1.88 -23.76 2.43
N VAL A 127 -3.20 -23.58 2.53
CA VAL A 127 -3.87 -22.36 2.02
C VAL A 127 -3.33 -21.11 2.72
N LEU A 128 -3.14 -21.14 4.04
CA LEU A 128 -2.50 -20.03 4.77
C LEU A 128 -1.03 -19.82 4.35
N GLY A 129 -0.29 -20.90 4.09
CA GLY A 129 1.09 -20.85 3.60
C GLY A 129 1.20 -20.25 2.20
N PHE A 130 0.26 -20.57 1.29
CA PHE A 130 0.19 -19.93 -0.02
C PHE A 130 -0.07 -18.44 0.11
N ALA A 131 -0.98 -18.05 1.01
CA ALA A 131 -1.31 -16.66 1.26
C ALA A 131 -0.07 -15.87 1.76
N PHE A 132 0.67 -16.45 2.72
CA PHE A 132 1.93 -15.88 3.24
C PHE A 132 3.03 -15.76 2.16
N THR A 133 3.20 -16.79 1.33
CA THR A 133 4.30 -16.81 0.34
C THR A 133 3.97 -16.08 -0.96
N GLY A 134 2.69 -15.91 -1.30
CA GLY A 134 2.22 -15.26 -2.54
C GLY A 134 2.05 -13.75 -2.42
N ASN A 135 1.55 -13.26 -1.28
CA ASN A 135 1.38 -11.83 -0.99
C ASN A 135 2.62 -10.96 -1.28
N PRO A 136 3.86 -11.42 -1.03
CA PRO A 136 5.05 -10.59 -1.22
C PRO A 136 5.53 -10.55 -2.68
N LEU A 137 5.03 -11.44 -3.56
CA LEU A 137 5.54 -11.58 -4.92
C LEU A 137 5.35 -10.33 -5.81
N PRO A 138 4.29 -9.53 -5.69
CA PRO A 138 4.20 -8.24 -6.37
C PRO A 138 5.31 -7.24 -6.00
N TRP A 139 5.93 -7.41 -4.83
CA TRP A 139 6.98 -6.54 -4.30
C TRP A 139 6.60 -5.05 -4.29
N ASP A 140 5.35 -4.79 -3.92
CA ASP A 140 4.80 -3.45 -3.66
C ASP A 140 4.79 -3.14 -2.16
N GLN A 141 4.31 -1.96 -1.78
CA GLN A 141 4.28 -1.49 -0.40
C GLN A 141 3.50 -2.43 0.52
N ASP A 142 2.26 -2.80 0.17
CA ASP A 142 1.46 -3.77 0.93
C ASP A 142 2.20 -5.10 1.14
N GLY A 143 2.68 -5.72 0.05
CA GLY A 143 3.37 -7.01 0.11
C GLY A 143 4.65 -6.97 0.96
N TYR A 144 5.50 -5.96 0.76
CA TYR A 144 6.77 -5.83 1.48
C TYR A 144 6.56 -5.59 2.98
N TRP A 145 5.73 -4.61 3.34
CA TRP A 145 5.53 -4.26 4.74
C TRP A 145 4.66 -5.28 5.49
N GLY A 146 3.70 -5.91 4.81
CA GLY A 146 2.97 -7.08 5.31
C GLY A 146 3.92 -8.22 5.69
N THR A 147 4.84 -8.58 4.80
CA THR A 147 5.87 -9.61 5.06
C THR A 147 6.74 -9.25 6.26
N ARG A 148 7.09 -7.98 6.43
CA ARG A 148 7.91 -7.52 7.56
C ARG A 148 7.22 -7.77 8.89
N VAL A 149 5.91 -7.54 8.94
CA VAL A 149 5.09 -7.84 10.12
C VAL A 149 5.01 -9.34 10.36
N GLU A 150 4.74 -10.13 9.32
CA GLU A 150 4.55 -11.59 9.44
C GLU A 150 5.84 -12.31 9.84
N THR A 151 6.97 -11.95 9.24
CA THR A 151 8.29 -12.49 9.59
C THR A 151 8.76 -12.05 10.98
N GLY A 152 8.37 -10.84 11.44
CA GLY A 152 8.60 -10.40 12.81
C GLY A 152 7.88 -11.26 13.85
N ILE A 153 6.62 -11.64 13.59
CA ILE A 153 5.86 -12.56 14.44
C ILE A 153 6.52 -13.94 14.48
N MET A 154 6.98 -14.44 13.32
CA MET A 154 7.72 -15.70 13.23
C MET A 154 9.00 -15.67 14.07
N GLY A 155 9.77 -14.58 13.99
CA GLY A 155 10.99 -14.37 14.76
C GLY A 155 10.78 -14.32 16.27
N ALA A 156 9.59 -13.92 16.72
CA ALA A 156 9.25 -13.79 18.13
C ALA A 156 9.07 -15.15 18.83
N VAL A 157 8.83 -16.24 18.09
CA VAL A 157 8.69 -17.59 18.66
C VAL A 157 9.97 -18.01 19.39
N PRO A 158 9.93 -18.37 20.68
CA PRO A 158 11.13 -18.79 21.41
C PRO A 158 11.82 -20.00 20.77
N VAL A 159 13.15 -20.04 20.87
CA VAL A 159 14.03 -21.13 20.42
C VAL A 159 14.13 -21.27 18.89
N VAL A 160 13.01 -21.47 18.20
CA VAL A 160 12.99 -21.78 16.75
C VAL A 160 12.68 -20.57 15.87
N GLY A 161 12.09 -19.51 16.43
CA GLY A 161 11.66 -18.32 15.69
C GLY A 161 12.80 -17.59 14.98
N PRO A 162 13.89 -17.21 15.68
CA PRO A 162 15.02 -16.51 15.06
C PRO A 162 15.62 -17.28 13.87
N LEU A 163 15.84 -18.59 14.04
CA LEU A 163 16.35 -19.46 12.96
C LEU A 163 15.38 -19.51 11.78
N THR A 164 14.08 -19.66 12.04
CA THR A 164 13.07 -19.74 10.97
C THR A 164 12.95 -18.41 10.23
N GLN A 165 12.97 -17.29 10.96
CA GLN A 165 12.94 -15.94 10.37
C GLN A 165 14.18 -15.71 9.49
N GLU A 166 15.38 -16.05 9.97
CA GLU A 166 16.62 -15.93 9.19
C GLU A 166 16.59 -16.80 7.93
N LEU A 167 16.04 -18.01 8.01
CA LEU A 167 15.86 -18.89 6.85
C LEU A 167 14.87 -18.34 5.82
N VAL A 168 13.82 -17.64 6.24
CA VAL A 168 12.85 -17.04 5.32
C VAL A 168 13.37 -15.72 4.74
N VAL A 169 13.87 -14.83 5.59
CA VAL A 169 14.36 -13.50 5.20
C VAL A 169 15.67 -13.59 4.42
N GLY A 170 16.61 -14.42 4.88
CA GLY A 170 17.90 -14.62 4.23
C GLY A 170 18.91 -13.50 4.36
N GLY A 171 18.67 -12.54 5.26
CA GLY A 171 19.57 -11.42 5.53
C GLY A 171 19.08 -10.57 6.71
N SER A 172 19.73 -9.44 6.94
CA SER A 172 19.36 -8.48 7.99
C SER A 172 18.06 -7.72 7.72
N SER A 173 17.56 -7.75 6.48
CA SER A 173 16.32 -7.12 6.05
C SER A 173 15.70 -7.88 4.87
N LEU A 174 14.43 -7.60 4.59
CA LEU A 174 13.75 -8.16 3.42
C LEU A 174 14.41 -7.67 2.14
N GLY A 175 14.69 -8.59 1.22
CA GLY A 175 15.38 -8.25 -0.02
C GLY A 175 15.27 -9.34 -1.08
N HIS A 176 16.20 -9.32 -2.03
CA HIS A 176 16.22 -10.26 -3.16
C HIS A 176 16.22 -11.73 -2.72
N LEU A 177 16.99 -12.09 -1.67
CA LEU A 177 17.03 -13.45 -1.14
C LEU A 177 15.68 -13.88 -0.54
N THR A 178 14.98 -12.97 0.15
CA THR A 178 13.64 -13.25 0.68
C THR A 178 12.68 -13.59 -0.45
N LEU A 179 12.65 -12.74 -1.48
CA LEU A 179 11.70 -12.87 -2.58
C LEU A 179 11.90 -14.15 -3.39
N THR A 180 13.16 -14.49 -3.71
CA THR A 180 13.50 -15.71 -4.43
C THR A 180 13.14 -16.98 -3.65
N ARG A 181 13.34 -17.00 -2.33
CA ARG A 181 12.93 -18.11 -1.45
C ARG A 181 11.42 -18.26 -1.37
N LEU A 182 10.70 -17.15 -1.15
CA LEU A 182 9.24 -17.14 -1.08
C LEU A 182 8.62 -17.58 -2.41
N TYR A 183 9.20 -17.14 -3.54
CA TYR A 183 8.81 -17.60 -4.87
C TYR A 183 8.99 -19.11 -5.04
N ALA A 184 10.16 -19.66 -4.67
CA ALA A 184 10.41 -21.10 -4.73
C ALA A 184 9.46 -21.90 -3.83
N LEU A 185 9.16 -21.39 -2.63
CA LEU A 185 8.17 -21.99 -1.74
C LEU A 185 6.77 -21.97 -2.37
N HIS A 186 6.34 -20.83 -2.90
CA HIS A 186 5.01 -20.62 -3.43
C HIS A 186 4.72 -21.42 -4.70
N VAL A 187 5.67 -21.48 -5.63
CA VAL A 187 5.46 -22.05 -6.97
C VAL A 187 5.84 -23.53 -7.04
N PHE A 188 6.71 -24.01 -6.16
CA PHE A 188 7.19 -25.40 -6.21
C PHE A 188 6.89 -26.20 -4.94
N VAL A 189 7.39 -25.76 -3.78
CA VAL A 189 7.33 -26.57 -2.55
C VAL A 189 5.90 -26.75 -2.05
N LEU A 190 5.15 -25.66 -1.92
CA LEU A 190 3.77 -25.69 -1.42
C LEU A 190 2.81 -26.40 -2.39
N PRO A 191 2.90 -26.22 -3.73
CA PRO A 191 2.10 -27.00 -4.68
C PRO A 191 2.39 -28.50 -4.60
N ALA A 192 3.65 -28.90 -4.51
CA ALA A 192 4.02 -30.31 -4.35
C ALA A 192 3.47 -30.91 -3.04
N ALA A 193 3.63 -30.21 -1.92
CA ALA A 193 3.08 -30.65 -0.63
C ALA A 193 1.55 -30.74 -0.65
N THR A 194 0.88 -29.76 -1.28
CA THR A 194 -0.57 -29.74 -1.44
C THR A 194 -1.05 -30.89 -2.31
N ALA A 195 -0.36 -31.20 -3.40
CA ALA A 195 -0.68 -32.35 -4.25
C ALA A 195 -0.60 -33.68 -3.49
N LEU A 196 0.41 -33.86 -2.62
CA LEU A 196 0.52 -35.04 -1.76
C LEU A 196 -0.63 -35.13 -0.74
N LEU A 197 -0.99 -34.00 -0.10
CA LEU A 197 -2.12 -33.94 0.83
C LEU A 197 -3.47 -34.20 0.14
N LEU A 198 -3.66 -33.70 -1.07
CA LEU A 198 -4.83 -33.97 -1.90
C LEU A 198 -4.91 -35.44 -2.32
N ALA A 199 -3.79 -36.03 -2.73
CA ALA A 199 -3.72 -37.46 -3.07
C ALA A 199 -4.08 -38.33 -1.85
N GLY A 200 -3.54 -38.01 -0.66
CA GLY A 200 -3.90 -38.66 0.60
C GLY A 200 -5.39 -38.46 0.94
N SER A 201 -5.91 -37.26 0.74
CA SER A 201 -7.32 -36.93 1.02
C SER A 201 -8.26 -37.70 0.10
N PHE A 202 -7.89 -37.84 -1.18
CA PHE A 202 -8.61 -38.63 -2.15
C PHE A 202 -8.56 -40.12 -1.81
N ALA A 203 -7.40 -40.65 -1.41
CA ALA A 203 -7.28 -42.05 -0.96
C ALA A 203 -8.18 -42.35 0.25
N GLN A 204 -8.22 -41.45 1.24
CA GLN A 204 -9.13 -41.57 2.38
C GLN A 204 -10.61 -41.48 1.97
N PHE A 205 -10.93 -40.60 1.03
CA PHE A 205 -12.28 -40.50 0.47
C PHE A 205 -12.68 -41.79 -0.25
N ARG A 206 -11.81 -42.38 -1.07
CA ARG A 206 -12.05 -43.67 -1.74
C ARG A 206 -12.29 -44.82 -0.77
N LYS A 207 -11.65 -44.79 0.41
CA LYS A 207 -11.79 -45.83 1.43
C LYS A 207 -13.07 -45.69 2.27
N HIS A 208 -13.48 -44.47 2.58
CA HIS A 208 -14.53 -44.21 3.58
C HIS A 208 -15.79 -43.53 3.03
N GLY A 209 -15.78 -43.11 1.76
CA GLY A 209 -16.90 -42.48 1.06
C GLY A 209 -17.45 -41.23 1.75
N PHE A 210 -18.64 -40.82 1.31
CA PHE A 210 -19.37 -39.73 1.94
C PHE A 210 -19.88 -40.12 3.34
N GLY A 211 -19.69 -39.21 4.31
CA GLY A 211 -20.32 -39.32 5.63
C GLY A 211 -21.73 -38.75 5.61
N ALA A 212 -22.72 -39.54 6.04
CA ALA A 212 -24.09 -39.08 6.21
C ALA A 212 -24.22 -38.17 7.45
N PRO A 213 -24.83 -36.98 7.36
CA PRO A 213 -25.19 -36.18 8.52
C PRO A 213 -26.14 -36.93 9.44
N HIS A 214 -26.09 -36.57 10.72
CA HIS A 214 -26.99 -37.14 11.72
C HIS A 214 -28.45 -36.92 11.32
N GLY A 215 -29.27 -37.98 11.39
CA GLY A 215 -30.67 -37.94 11.00
C GLY A 215 -30.93 -37.98 9.48
N ALA A 216 -29.90 -38.15 8.64
CA ALA A 216 -30.11 -38.36 7.21
C ALA A 216 -30.84 -39.68 6.94
N ASN A 217 -31.85 -39.65 6.07
CA ASN A 217 -32.54 -40.87 5.65
C ASN A 217 -31.60 -41.71 4.76
N LEU A 218 -31.01 -42.77 5.34
CA LEU A 218 -30.09 -43.67 4.65
C LEU A 218 -30.77 -44.52 3.57
N SER A 219 -32.11 -44.63 3.58
CA SER A 219 -32.85 -45.28 2.49
C SER A 219 -32.82 -44.48 1.19
N LYS A 220 -32.53 -43.17 1.28
CA LYS A 220 -32.32 -42.29 0.13
C LYS A 220 -30.83 -42.20 -0.17
N SER A 221 -30.39 -42.77 -1.28
CA SER A 221 -29.02 -42.65 -1.77
C SER A 221 -29.05 -42.20 -3.23
N ASP A 222 -28.42 -41.06 -3.51
CA ASP A 222 -28.16 -40.61 -4.89
C ASP A 222 -26.74 -41.05 -5.27
N ARG A 223 -26.50 -41.21 -6.57
CA ARG A 223 -25.12 -41.34 -7.11
C ARG A 223 -24.46 -39.96 -7.18
N PHE A 224 -23.13 -39.92 -7.16
CA PHE A 224 -22.37 -38.68 -7.31
C PHE A 224 -22.70 -37.93 -8.61
N PHE A 225 -22.74 -38.66 -9.73
CA PHE A 225 -23.24 -38.15 -11.00
C PHE A 225 -24.72 -38.52 -11.21
N PRO A 226 -25.57 -37.64 -11.75
CA PRO A 226 -25.26 -36.28 -12.22
C PRO A 226 -25.44 -35.19 -11.17
N LYS A 227 -26.26 -35.42 -10.13
CA LYS A 227 -26.77 -34.35 -9.27
C LYS A 227 -25.69 -33.66 -8.44
N GLN A 228 -24.86 -34.42 -7.72
CA GLN A 228 -23.86 -33.82 -6.84
C GLN A 228 -22.75 -33.15 -7.62
N LEU A 229 -22.25 -33.79 -8.68
CA LEU A 229 -21.27 -33.18 -9.58
C LEU A 229 -21.83 -31.91 -10.23
N GLY A 230 -23.09 -31.92 -10.69
CA GLY A 230 -23.74 -30.75 -11.27
C GLY A 230 -23.80 -29.57 -10.30
N MET A 231 -24.12 -29.80 -9.02
CA MET A 231 -24.09 -28.75 -8.00
C MET A 231 -22.67 -28.20 -7.74
N ILE A 232 -21.64 -29.07 -7.77
CA ILE A 232 -20.24 -28.65 -7.64
C ILE A 232 -19.81 -27.78 -8.82
N LEU A 233 -20.13 -28.21 -10.04
CA LEU A 233 -19.82 -27.46 -11.26
C LEU A 233 -20.57 -26.13 -11.30
N LEU A 234 -21.84 -26.09 -10.89
CA LEU A 234 -22.59 -24.84 -10.78
C LEU A 234 -21.97 -23.89 -9.76
N ALA A 235 -21.59 -24.38 -8.58
CA ALA A 235 -20.93 -23.54 -7.58
C ALA A 235 -19.56 -23.04 -8.07
N GLY A 236 -18.78 -23.88 -8.76
CA GLY A 236 -17.54 -23.48 -9.40
C GLY A 236 -17.74 -22.43 -10.50
N ALA A 237 -18.79 -22.57 -11.32
CA ALA A 237 -19.14 -21.59 -12.34
C ALA A 237 -19.56 -20.25 -11.73
N VAL A 238 -20.40 -20.27 -10.68
CA VAL A 238 -20.77 -19.06 -9.93
C VAL A 238 -19.54 -18.40 -9.32
N ALA A 239 -18.64 -19.17 -8.72
CA ALA A 239 -17.38 -18.64 -8.20
C ALA A 239 -16.56 -17.97 -9.31
N LEU A 240 -16.36 -18.64 -10.46
CA LEU A 240 -15.63 -18.08 -11.60
C LEU A 240 -16.25 -16.79 -12.14
N VAL A 241 -17.59 -16.69 -12.20
CA VAL A 241 -18.28 -15.45 -12.59
C VAL A 241 -17.97 -14.33 -11.59
N VAL A 242 -18.09 -14.60 -10.29
CA VAL A 242 -17.75 -13.61 -9.25
C VAL A 242 -16.28 -13.18 -9.34
N LEU A 243 -15.35 -14.12 -9.54
CA LEU A 243 -13.93 -13.81 -9.69
C LEU A 243 -13.66 -12.98 -10.95
N PHE A 244 -14.33 -13.28 -12.05
CA PHE A 244 -14.26 -12.51 -13.29
C PHE A 244 -14.78 -11.08 -13.10
N ASP A 245 -15.94 -10.92 -12.45
CA ASP A 245 -16.55 -9.62 -12.19
C ASP A 245 -15.64 -8.75 -11.32
N LEU A 246 -15.08 -9.32 -10.24
CA LEU A 246 -14.12 -8.63 -9.38
C LEU A 246 -12.85 -8.23 -10.15
N ALA A 247 -12.29 -9.15 -10.94
CA ALA A 247 -11.14 -8.86 -11.79
C ALA A 247 -11.45 -7.77 -12.84
N ALA A 248 -12.66 -7.74 -13.38
CA ALA A 248 -13.07 -6.75 -14.37
C ALA A 248 -13.23 -5.36 -13.74
N ILE A 249 -13.84 -5.28 -12.55
CA ILE A 249 -14.03 -4.02 -11.80
C ILE A 249 -12.68 -3.39 -11.44
N GLU A 250 -11.73 -4.20 -10.97
CA GLU A 250 -10.40 -3.73 -10.56
C GLU A 250 -9.39 -3.66 -11.73
N HIS A 251 -9.81 -4.03 -12.95
CA HIS A 251 -8.90 -4.21 -14.09
C HIS A 251 -7.65 -5.05 -13.75
N GLY A 252 -7.90 -6.19 -13.09
CA GLY A 252 -6.93 -7.19 -12.68
C GLY A 252 -6.90 -7.37 -11.17
N ALA A 253 -5.79 -7.02 -10.54
CA ALA A 253 -5.65 -7.04 -9.08
C ALA A 253 -5.01 -5.73 -8.59
N PRO A 254 -5.21 -5.33 -7.32
CA PRO A 254 -4.51 -4.17 -6.76
C PRO A 254 -2.99 -4.32 -6.89
N LEU A 255 -2.29 -3.26 -7.29
CA LEU A 255 -0.83 -3.17 -7.30
C LEU A 255 -0.45 -1.80 -6.74
N GLU A 256 0.12 -1.77 -5.55
CA GLU A 256 0.54 -0.52 -4.93
C GLU A 256 1.88 -0.03 -5.51
N ALA A 257 2.38 1.12 -5.02
CA ALA A 257 3.68 1.63 -5.39
C ALA A 257 4.78 0.58 -5.11
N PRO A 258 5.88 0.57 -5.89
CA PRO A 258 7.06 -0.23 -5.61
C PRO A 258 7.48 -0.14 -4.15
N ALA A 259 7.81 -1.28 -3.55
CA ALA A 259 8.24 -1.34 -2.16
C ALA A 259 9.41 -0.40 -1.89
N ASP A 260 9.25 0.46 -0.87
CA ASP A 260 10.29 1.39 -0.43
C ASP A 260 10.65 1.13 1.04
N PRO A 261 11.77 0.45 1.31
CA PRO A 261 12.18 0.09 2.67
C PRO A 261 12.38 1.27 3.63
N VAL A 262 12.51 2.50 3.13
CA VAL A 262 12.69 3.72 3.95
C VAL A 262 11.42 4.56 4.08
N SER A 263 10.31 4.13 3.47
CA SER A 263 9.03 4.83 3.60
C SER A 263 8.38 4.63 4.99
N ASP A 264 7.49 5.53 5.36
CA ASP A 264 6.66 5.49 6.57
C ASP A 264 5.29 4.81 6.34
N TYR A 265 5.23 3.87 5.39
CA TYR A 265 3.99 3.18 5.03
C TYR A 265 3.38 2.42 6.21
N THR A 266 2.14 2.77 6.54
CA THR A 266 1.42 2.19 7.68
C THR A 266 0.68 0.92 7.27
N ALA A 267 1.42 -0.19 7.17
CA ALA A 267 0.85 -1.45 6.69
C ALA A 267 -0.23 -2.05 7.59
N ARG A 268 -1.11 -2.84 6.95
CA ARG A 268 -2.04 -3.78 7.58
C ARG A 268 -1.84 -5.13 6.90
N PRO A 269 -1.84 -6.24 7.64
CA PRO A 269 -1.79 -7.54 6.99
C PRO A 269 -3.09 -7.80 6.24
N ALA A 270 -3.07 -8.79 5.35
CA ALA A 270 -4.25 -9.23 4.61
C ALA A 270 -5.45 -9.53 5.53
N TRP A 271 -6.67 -9.36 5.03
CA TRP A 271 -7.90 -9.34 5.85
C TRP A 271 -8.08 -10.57 6.74
N TYR A 272 -7.62 -11.75 6.31
CA TYR A 272 -7.67 -13.00 7.09
C TYR A 272 -6.68 -13.05 8.25
N PHE A 273 -5.62 -12.22 8.25
CA PHE A 273 -4.69 -12.05 9.37
C PHE A 273 -5.00 -10.83 10.24
N ARG A 274 -5.87 -9.92 9.78
CA ARG A 274 -6.29 -8.75 10.57
C ARG A 274 -6.90 -9.06 11.93
N PRO A 275 -7.68 -10.13 12.15
CA PRO A 275 -8.17 -10.46 13.49
C PRO A 275 -7.04 -10.70 14.47
N LEU A 276 -5.98 -11.41 14.05
CA LEU A 276 -4.80 -11.67 14.86
C LEU A 276 -4.01 -10.38 15.12
N PHE A 277 -3.87 -9.54 14.10
CA PHE A 277 -3.25 -8.22 14.21
C PHE A 277 -3.99 -7.30 15.18
N GLU A 278 -5.31 -7.32 15.19
CA GLU A 278 -6.10 -6.52 16.14
C GLU A 278 -6.02 -7.12 17.55
N LEU A 279 -6.03 -8.45 17.67
CA LEU A 279 -5.88 -9.13 18.95
C LEU A 279 -4.56 -8.78 19.64
N ARG A 280 -3.45 -8.72 18.89
CA ARG A 280 -2.13 -8.45 19.47
C ARG A 280 -2.07 -7.11 20.21
N LYS A 281 -2.89 -6.12 19.82
CA LYS A 281 -2.93 -4.79 20.45
C LYS A 281 -3.40 -4.84 21.91
N PHE A 282 -4.07 -5.92 22.33
CA PHE A 282 -4.48 -6.12 23.72
C PHE A 282 -3.40 -6.79 24.59
N PHE A 283 -2.29 -7.22 24.01
CA PHE A 283 -1.23 -7.97 24.69
C PHE A 283 0.11 -7.23 24.57
N PRO A 284 0.42 -6.30 25.48
CA PRO A 284 1.65 -5.52 25.41
C PRO A 284 2.89 -6.35 25.80
N GLY A 285 4.02 -6.05 25.17
CA GLY A 285 5.33 -6.61 25.51
C GLY A 285 5.43 -8.12 25.27
N SER A 286 6.00 -8.86 26.22
CA SER A 286 6.19 -10.32 26.12
C SER A 286 4.89 -11.11 26.03
N LEU A 287 3.75 -10.51 26.43
CA LEU A 287 2.43 -11.13 26.32
C LEU A 287 1.95 -11.23 24.87
N GLU A 288 2.54 -10.49 23.93
CA GLU A 288 2.18 -10.54 22.51
C GLU A 288 2.28 -11.96 21.93
N LEU A 289 3.21 -12.77 22.45
CA LEU A 289 3.37 -14.18 22.08
C LEU A 289 2.14 -15.03 22.38
N ILE A 290 1.37 -14.67 23.41
CA ILE A 290 0.12 -15.37 23.75
C ILE A 290 -0.90 -15.14 22.63
N ALA A 291 -1.01 -13.91 22.13
CA ALA A 291 -1.93 -13.57 21.05
C ALA A 291 -1.49 -14.20 19.72
N THR A 292 -0.21 -14.08 19.37
CA THR A 292 0.31 -14.40 18.04
C THR A 292 0.67 -15.87 17.83
N VAL A 293 1.09 -16.57 18.89
CA VAL A 293 1.54 -17.98 18.83
C VAL A 293 0.67 -18.87 19.70
N GLY A 294 0.44 -18.45 20.94
CA GLY A 294 -0.30 -19.24 21.94
C GLY A 294 -1.72 -19.55 21.50
N LEU A 295 -2.52 -18.53 21.19
CA LEU A 295 -3.94 -18.71 20.86
C LEU A 295 -4.14 -19.48 19.54
N PRO A 296 -3.46 -19.16 18.42
CA PRO A 296 -3.53 -20.00 17.22
C PRO A 296 -3.09 -21.45 17.47
N GLY A 297 -2.05 -21.65 18.30
CA GLY A 297 -1.60 -22.99 18.71
C GLY A 297 -2.66 -23.77 19.48
N VAL A 298 -3.35 -23.12 20.44
CA VAL A 298 -4.46 -23.72 21.19
C VAL A 298 -5.64 -24.05 20.27
N ILE A 299 -5.98 -23.17 19.33
CA ILE A 299 -7.04 -23.42 18.34
C ILE A 299 -6.69 -24.62 17.46
N GLY A 300 -5.46 -24.67 16.95
CA GLY A 300 -4.95 -25.79 16.14
C GLY A 300 -4.96 -27.11 16.91
N LEU A 301 -4.47 -27.10 18.15
CA LEU A 301 -4.49 -28.26 19.04
C LEU A 301 -5.91 -28.73 19.33
N TYR A 302 -6.83 -27.80 19.61
CA TYR A 302 -8.23 -28.12 19.83
C TYR A 302 -8.88 -28.78 18.61
N LEU A 303 -8.64 -28.25 17.41
CA LEU A 303 -9.10 -28.84 16.15
C LEU A 303 -8.51 -30.24 15.93
N ALA A 304 -7.22 -30.45 16.24
CA ALA A 304 -6.58 -31.76 16.14
C ALA A 304 -7.15 -32.76 17.16
N LEU A 305 -7.51 -32.30 18.36
CA LEU A 305 -8.10 -33.13 19.42
C LEU A 305 -9.61 -33.36 19.26
N LEU A 306 -10.27 -32.61 18.37
CA LEU A 306 -11.71 -32.66 18.17
C LEU A 306 -12.28 -34.08 17.92
N PRO A 307 -11.63 -34.98 17.14
CA PRO A 307 -12.09 -36.37 16.99
C PRO A 307 -12.13 -37.16 18.30
N PHE A 308 -11.26 -36.81 19.24
CA PHE A 308 -11.16 -37.49 20.53
C PHE A 308 -12.03 -36.85 21.61
N ILE A 309 -12.46 -35.61 21.41
CA ILE A 309 -13.38 -34.89 22.31
C ILE A 309 -14.84 -35.23 21.93
N ASP A 310 -15.20 -35.11 20.66
CA ASP A 310 -16.55 -35.36 20.14
C ASP A 310 -16.63 -36.73 19.45
N ARG A 311 -16.69 -37.79 20.27
CA ARG A 311 -16.69 -39.18 19.80
C ARG A 311 -18.05 -39.70 19.38
N LYS A 312 -19.13 -39.23 20.05
CA LYS A 312 -20.47 -39.82 19.91
C LYS A 312 -21.26 -39.10 18.82
N PRO A 313 -21.87 -39.82 17.85
CA PRO A 313 -22.80 -39.20 16.94
C PRO A 313 -24.03 -38.72 17.71
N GLY A 314 -24.60 -37.60 17.29
CA GLY A 314 -25.78 -37.02 17.94
C GLY A 314 -26.27 -35.77 17.22
N PRO A 315 -27.45 -35.27 17.62
CA PRO A 315 -27.99 -34.02 17.10
C PRO A 315 -27.07 -32.85 17.48
N LEU A 316 -27.14 -31.76 16.70
CA LEU A 316 -26.27 -30.60 16.89
C LEU A 316 -26.28 -30.09 18.34
N ARG A 317 -27.46 -30.05 18.99
CA ARG A 317 -27.63 -29.62 20.39
C ARG A 317 -26.75 -30.40 21.38
N ALA A 318 -26.68 -31.72 21.23
CA ALA A 318 -25.86 -32.57 22.10
C ALA A 318 -24.35 -32.36 21.87
N ARG A 319 -23.98 -31.85 20.69
CA ARG A 319 -22.61 -31.59 20.28
C ARG A 319 -22.19 -30.14 20.47
N LEU A 320 -23.11 -29.24 20.85
CA LEU A 320 -22.82 -27.83 21.08
C LEU A 320 -21.66 -27.62 22.06
N PRO A 321 -21.51 -28.36 23.18
CA PRO A 321 -20.35 -28.16 24.06
C PRO A 321 -19.00 -28.36 23.37
N ALA A 322 -18.91 -29.30 22.42
CA ALA A 322 -17.69 -29.57 21.65
C ALA A 322 -17.53 -28.69 20.40
N LEU A 323 -18.54 -27.92 20.01
CA LEU A 323 -18.47 -27.00 18.87
C LEU A 323 -18.48 -25.52 19.29
N ALA A 324 -18.97 -25.22 20.49
CA ALA A 324 -19.05 -23.86 21.03
C ALA A 324 -17.71 -23.12 21.01
N PRO A 325 -16.56 -23.74 21.35
CA PRO A 325 -15.26 -23.07 21.23
C PRO A 325 -14.97 -22.61 19.79
N LEU A 326 -15.31 -23.40 18.78
CA LEU A 326 -15.10 -23.02 17.36
C LEU A 326 -15.99 -21.84 16.96
N PHE A 327 -17.25 -21.83 17.40
CA PHE A 327 -18.16 -20.71 17.15
C PHE A 327 -17.69 -19.44 17.86
N LEU A 328 -17.22 -19.54 19.11
CA LEU A 328 -16.68 -18.41 19.86
C LEU A 328 -15.41 -17.85 19.20
N VAL A 329 -14.51 -18.71 18.72
CA VAL A 329 -13.34 -18.30 17.95
C VAL A 329 -13.75 -17.60 16.66
N GLY A 330 -14.72 -18.14 15.92
CA GLY A 330 -15.22 -17.52 14.68
C GLY A 330 -15.88 -16.15 14.93
N LEU A 331 -16.74 -16.04 15.94
CA LEU A 331 -17.38 -14.78 16.33
C LEU A 331 -16.36 -13.76 16.85
N GLY A 332 -15.39 -14.19 17.65
CA GLY A 332 -14.30 -13.36 18.13
C GLY A 332 -13.44 -12.83 16.97
N ALA A 333 -13.07 -13.69 16.03
CA ALA A 333 -12.32 -13.29 14.83
C ALA A 333 -13.11 -12.29 13.96
N ALA A 334 -14.41 -12.51 13.76
CA ALA A 334 -15.28 -11.58 13.03
C ALA A 334 -15.41 -10.22 13.75
N GLY A 335 -15.56 -10.23 15.07
CA GLY A 335 -15.61 -9.00 15.88
C GLY A 335 -14.29 -8.23 15.85
N LEU A 336 -13.16 -8.92 15.93
CA LEU A 336 -11.83 -8.32 15.80
C LEU A 336 -11.58 -7.77 14.39
N LEU A 337 -12.04 -8.47 13.35
CA LEU A 337 -11.97 -7.97 11.98
C LEU A 337 -12.75 -6.65 11.84
N ALA A 338 -14.01 -6.64 12.29
CA ALA A 338 -14.85 -5.44 12.25
C ALA A 338 -14.24 -4.29 13.06
N LYS A 339 -13.71 -4.58 14.26
CA LYS A 339 -12.99 -3.60 15.08
C LYS A 339 -11.76 -3.04 14.35
N SER A 340 -10.98 -3.91 13.69
CA SER A 340 -9.80 -3.49 12.94
C SER A 340 -10.15 -2.49 11.84
N PHE A 341 -11.17 -2.79 11.03
CA PHE A 341 -11.64 -1.87 9.98
C PHE A 341 -12.19 -0.57 10.56
N ALA A 342 -12.96 -0.64 11.65
CA ALA A 342 -13.52 0.54 12.30
C ALA A 342 -12.45 1.43 12.94
N SER A 343 -11.37 0.85 13.47
CA SER A 343 -10.22 1.59 14.01
C SER A 343 -9.49 2.32 12.88
N ASP A 344 -9.22 1.65 11.77
CA ASP A 344 -8.50 2.23 10.65
C ASP A 344 -9.30 3.34 9.95
N ALA A 345 -10.63 3.19 9.86
CA ALA A 345 -11.51 4.23 9.32
C ALA A 345 -11.48 5.55 10.13
N LYS A 346 -11.07 5.49 11.41
CA LYS A 346 -10.98 6.65 12.31
C LYS A 346 -9.54 7.17 12.49
N ASP A 347 -8.55 6.44 12.00
CA ASP A 347 -7.13 6.77 12.16
C ASP A 347 -6.67 7.70 11.03
N GLU A 348 -6.59 9.01 11.32
CA GLU A 348 -6.13 10.02 10.36
C GLU A 348 -4.69 9.80 9.88
N GLY A 349 -3.83 9.19 10.70
CA GLY A 349 -2.46 8.85 10.32
C GLY A 349 -2.47 7.75 9.24
N TYR A 350 -3.23 6.70 9.48
CA TYR A 350 -3.43 5.61 8.52
C TYR A 350 -4.05 6.12 7.21
N GLN A 351 -5.13 6.91 7.27
CA GLN A 351 -5.77 7.45 6.06
C GLN A 351 -4.82 8.33 5.24
N ARG A 352 -3.99 9.16 5.90
CA ARG A 352 -2.96 9.95 5.22
C ARG A 352 -1.89 9.07 4.57
N SER A 353 -1.41 8.05 5.26
CA SER A 353 -0.43 7.10 4.73
C SER A 353 -0.96 6.38 3.48
N GLN A 354 -2.22 5.92 3.52
CA GLN A 354 -2.87 5.28 2.35
C GLN A 354 -3.08 6.26 1.19
N ALA A 355 -3.48 7.50 1.46
CA ALA A 355 -3.65 8.51 0.42
C ALA A 355 -2.32 8.87 -0.26
N GLN A 356 -1.24 9.03 0.50
CA GLN A 356 0.11 9.26 -0.04
C GLN A 356 0.58 8.08 -0.88
N ASN A 357 0.36 6.85 -0.41
CA ASN A 357 0.69 5.65 -1.17
C ASN A 357 -0.11 5.55 -2.47
N ALA A 358 -1.41 5.91 -2.45
CA ALA A 358 -2.24 5.95 -3.66
C ALA A 358 -1.72 6.96 -4.69
N GLN A 359 -1.26 8.14 -4.25
CA GLN A 359 -0.63 9.12 -5.14
C GLN A 359 0.67 8.58 -5.75
N ARG A 360 1.54 7.98 -4.92
CA ARG A 360 2.78 7.32 -5.40
C ARG A 360 2.49 6.17 -6.35
N THR A 361 1.43 5.39 -6.10
CA THR A 361 0.98 4.29 -6.96
C THR A 361 0.58 4.80 -8.33
N ALA A 362 -0.26 5.85 -8.38
CA ALA A 362 -0.67 6.47 -9.63
C ALA A 362 0.53 7.02 -10.41
N ARG A 363 1.49 7.65 -9.72
CA ARG A 363 2.73 8.13 -10.35
C ARG A 363 3.60 6.98 -10.88
N ALA A 364 3.76 5.90 -10.11
CA ALA A 364 4.52 4.72 -10.52
C ALA A 364 3.95 4.09 -11.79
N ILE A 365 2.62 3.93 -11.87
CA ILE A 365 1.93 3.39 -13.06
C ILE A 365 2.11 4.33 -14.26
N ALA A 366 2.06 5.65 -14.06
CA ALA A 366 2.29 6.61 -15.13
C ALA A 366 3.72 6.56 -15.67
N LEU A 367 4.72 6.46 -14.79
CA LEU A 367 6.13 6.32 -15.16
C LEU A 367 6.43 4.97 -15.80
N PHE A 368 5.80 3.89 -15.34
CA PHE A 368 5.96 2.55 -15.92
C PHE A 368 5.70 2.54 -17.44
N LYS A 369 4.73 3.31 -17.92
CA LYS A 369 4.42 3.44 -19.36
C LYS A 369 5.57 4.05 -20.18
N GLN A 370 6.50 4.74 -19.53
CA GLN A 370 7.70 5.35 -20.15
C GLN A 370 8.91 4.39 -20.11
N GLY A 371 8.80 3.28 -19.39
CA GLY A 371 9.85 2.28 -19.21
C GLY A 371 10.39 2.25 -17.78
N VAL A 372 10.88 1.08 -17.37
CA VAL A 372 11.53 0.87 -16.07
C VAL A 372 13.03 0.77 -16.31
N PRO A 373 13.86 1.55 -15.59
CA PRO A 373 15.31 1.50 -15.75
C PRO A 373 15.88 0.18 -15.18
N PRO A 374 17.12 -0.21 -15.54
CA PRO A 374 17.73 -1.47 -15.09
C PRO A 374 17.83 -1.61 -13.56
N GLU A 375 17.93 -0.50 -12.84
CA GLU A 375 17.96 -0.45 -11.37
C GLU A 375 16.60 -0.83 -10.74
N GLY A 376 15.53 -0.81 -11.52
CA GLY A 376 14.20 -1.28 -11.12
C GLY A 376 13.17 -0.18 -10.84
N ALA A 377 11.97 -0.60 -10.46
CA ALA A 377 10.81 0.29 -10.31
C ALA A 377 10.92 1.26 -9.13
N LEU A 378 11.63 0.89 -8.06
CA LEU A 378 11.90 1.82 -6.96
C LEU A 378 12.85 2.95 -7.40
N ALA A 379 13.88 2.62 -8.19
CA ALA A 379 14.79 3.63 -8.73
C ALA A 379 14.06 4.57 -9.70
N MET A 380 13.13 4.05 -10.51
CA MET A 380 12.23 4.86 -11.34
C MET A 380 11.50 5.92 -10.52
N LEU A 381 10.89 5.54 -9.39
CA LEU A 381 10.22 6.49 -8.50
C LEU A 381 11.20 7.43 -7.79
N ARG A 382 12.37 6.97 -7.38
CA ARG A 382 13.35 7.84 -6.68
C ARG A 382 14.03 8.85 -7.59
N ASN A 383 14.14 8.54 -8.88
CA ASN A 383 14.74 9.41 -9.88
C ASN A 383 13.71 10.34 -10.54
N ASP A 384 12.41 10.13 -10.30
CA ASP A 384 11.36 11.01 -10.80
C ASP A 384 11.40 12.37 -10.06
N PRO A 385 11.56 13.51 -10.77
CA PRO A 385 11.68 14.81 -10.12
C PRO A 385 10.48 15.20 -9.25
N GLU A 386 9.30 14.68 -9.53
CA GLU A 386 8.09 15.02 -8.78
C GLU A 386 8.07 14.34 -7.41
N THR A 387 8.17 13.01 -7.37
CA THR A 387 8.25 12.24 -6.12
C THR A 387 9.52 12.59 -5.33
N ARG A 388 10.66 12.75 -6.00
CA ARG A 388 11.93 13.13 -5.35
C ARG A 388 11.85 14.51 -4.73
N GLY A 389 11.22 15.48 -5.41
CA GLY A 389 11.03 16.83 -4.89
C GLY A 389 10.17 16.85 -3.62
N GLU A 390 9.06 16.11 -3.62
CA GLU A 390 8.20 15.97 -2.44
C GLU A 390 8.94 15.33 -1.25
N ASP A 391 9.70 14.27 -1.49
CA ASP A 391 10.46 13.56 -0.45
C ASP A 391 11.53 14.44 0.19
N LEU A 392 12.26 15.18 -0.65
CA LEU A 392 13.25 16.15 -0.19
C LEU A 392 12.58 17.26 0.63
N TYR A 393 11.41 17.76 0.17
CA TYR A 393 10.67 18.79 0.91
C TYR A 393 10.19 18.27 2.27
N LYS A 394 9.58 17.08 2.32
CA LYS A 394 9.11 16.47 3.59
C LYS A 394 10.25 16.28 4.58
N LYS A 395 11.41 15.84 4.10
CA LYS A 395 12.56 15.52 4.93
C LYS A 395 13.29 16.77 5.44
N GLU A 396 13.49 17.75 4.58
CA GLU A 396 14.43 18.85 4.84
C GLU A 396 13.73 20.21 5.08
N CYS A 397 12.49 20.39 4.60
CA CYS A 397 11.81 21.69 4.59
C CYS A 397 10.49 21.73 5.38
N ALA A 398 9.73 20.62 5.41
CA ALA A 398 8.39 20.54 5.99
C ALA A 398 8.35 20.58 7.52
N SER A 399 9.51 20.68 8.19
CA SER A 399 9.58 20.99 9.61
C SER A 399 9.30 22.47 9.90
N CYS A 400 9.63 23.36 8.97
CA CYS A 400 9.51 24.81 9.15
C CYS A 400 8.50 25.44 8.18
N HIS A 401 8.53 25.02 6.91
CA HIS A 401 7.69 25.59 5.86
C HIS A 401 6.40 24.81 5.66
N ARG A 402 5.33 25.56 5.38
CA ARG A 402 4.10 25.01 4.81
C ARG A 402 4.13 25.15 3.29
N LEU A 403 3.52 24.18 2.61
CA LEU A 403 3.31 24.19 1.17
C LEU A 403 2.05 23.37 0.87
N ASN A 404 0.95 24.07 0.62
CA ASN A 404 -0.40 23.54 0.57
C ASN A 404 -0.75 22.78 1.86
N ASP A 405 -0.95 21.47 1.74
CA ASP A 405 -1.25 20.51 2.79
C ASP A 405 0.01 19.93 3.46
N LEU A 406 1.20 20.20 2.92
CA LEU A 406 2.48 19.75 3.48
C LEU A 406 3.03 20.76 4.49
N GLY A 407 3.68 20.27 5.53
CA GLY A 407 4.32 21.10 6.57
C GLY A 407 3.67 20.98 7.95
N PRO A 408 4.15 21.75 8.94
CA PRO A 408 3.61 21.71 10.29
C PRO A 408 2.22 22.34 10.34
N PRO A 409 1.39 22.05 11.37
CA PRO A 409 0.17 22.80 11.65
C PRO A 409 0.40 24.32 11.67
N LYS A 410 -0.60 25.12 11.29
CA LYS A 410 -0.46 26.59 11.15
C LYS A 410 0.05 27.30 12.41
N ASP A 411 -0.28 26.77 13.58
CA ASP A 411 0.18 27.27 14.88
C ASP A 411 1.65 26.95 15.18
N LYS A 412 2.23 25.93 14.53
CA LYS A 412 3.60 25.44 14.75
C LYS A 412 4.57 25.79 13.62
N GLN A 413 4.11 26.51 12.61
CA GLN A 413 4.94 26.99 11.51
C GLN A 413 5.94 28.04 12.00
N THR A 414 7.20 27.91 11.60
CA THR A 414 8.31 28.80 11.99
C THR A 414 8.98 29.51 10.80
N ALA A 415 8.51 29.25 9.58
CA ALA A 415 8.98 29.91 8.36
C ALA A 415 7.79 30.20 7.41
N PRO A 416 7.92 31.10 6.41
CA PRO A 416 6.79 31.51 5.56
C PRO A 416 6.10 30.34 4.85
N ASP A 417 4.79 30.46 4.66
CA ASP A 417 3.98 29.54 3.86
C ASP A 417 4.31 29.77 2.38
N LEU A 418 4.80 28.72 1.74
CA LEU A 418 5.23 28.74 0.34
C LEU A 418 4.06 28.47 -0.61
N THR A 419 2.84 28.30 -0.08
CA THR A 419 1.62 28.23 -0.89
C THR A 419 1.39 29.56 -1.62
N GLY A 420 1.37 29.52 -2.94
CA GLY A 420 1.29 30.69 -3.80
C GLY A 420 2.63 31.42 -4.02
N PHE A 421 3.75 30.93 -3.49
CA PHE A 421 5.03 31.63 -3.57
C PHE A 421 5.43 31.93 -5.02
N GLY A 422 5.92 33.16 -5.26
CA GLY A 422 6.27 33.66 -6.60
C GLY A 422 5.09 34.09 -7.47
N THR A 423 3.84 33.98 -6.99
CA THR A 423 2.66 34.52 -7.69
C THR A 423 2.43 35.99 -7.31
N LYS A 424 1.71 36.70 -8.18
CA LYS A 424 1.27 38.07 -7.89
C LYS A 424 0.43 38.17 -6.61
N ALA A 425 -0.42 37.18 -6.32
CA ALA A 425 -1.25 37.17 -5.12
C ALA A 425 -0.40 37.13 -3.84
N TRP A 426 0.61 36.27 -3.80
CA TRP A 426 1.53 36.17 -2.66
C TRP A 426 2.38 37.44 -2.51
N ALA A 427 2.87 38.00 -3.62
CA ALA A 427 3.61 39.25 -3.62
C ALA A 427 2.78 40.44 -3.10
N LEU A 428 1.51 40.53 -3.50
CA LEU A 428 0.58 41.55 -2.98
C LEU A 428 0.36 41.43 -1.48
N GLU A 429 0.29 40.21 -0.97
CA GLU A 429 0.13 39.98 0.46
C GLU A 429 1.34 40.45 1.25
N VAL A 430 2.56 40.13 0.80
CA VAL A 430 3.80 40.62 1.42
C VAL A 430 3.89 42.14 1.38
N LEU A 431 3.50 42.79 0.28
CA LEU A 431 3.49 44.25 0.21
C LEU A 431 2.52 44.87 1.23
N ARG A 432 1.36 44.25 1.44
CA ARG A 432 0.30 44.77 2.32
C ARG A 432 0.55 44.47 3.79
N ASP A 433 0.99 43.26 4.11
CA ASP A 433 1.14 42.77 5.47
C ASP A 433 2.30 41.75 5.57
N PRO A 434 3.56 42.21 5.48
CA PRO A 434 4.72 41.30 5.52
C PRO A 434 4.82 40.53 6.85
N ASP A 435 4.31 41.13 7.94
CA ASP A 435 4.29 40.57 9.29
C ASP A 435 3.08 39.67 9.58
N ALA A 436 2.32 39.27 8.56
CA ALA A 436 1.28 38.27 8.73
C ALA A 436 1.88 36.95 9.25
N ASP A 437 1.12 36.26 10.10
CA ASP A 437 1.56 35.03 10.79
C ASP A 437 2.05 33.92 9.85
N HIS A 438 1.44 33.78 8.67
CA HIS A 438 1.82 32.79 7.65
C HIS A 438 2.93 33.28 6.71
N LEU A 439 3.38 34.52 6.84
CA LEU A 439 4.51 35.11 6.13
C LEU A 439 5.71 35.23 7.09
N PHE A 440 6.15 36.45 7.41
CA PHE A 440 7.34 36.68 8.22
C PHE A 440 7.04 36.95 9.70
N GLY A 441 5.76 37.10 10.09
CA GLY A 441 5.35 37.48 11.45
C GLY A 441 5.76 36.52 12.57
N LYS A 442 6.06 35.26 12.25
CA LYS A 442 6.56 34.23 13.18
C LYS A 442 8.05 33.94 13.03
N THR A 443 8.73 34.72 12.20
CA THR A 443 10.14 34.54 11.88
C THR A 443 10.98 35.63 12.55
N PRO A 444 12.31 35.46 12.66
CA PRO A 444 13.20 36.54 13.07
C PRO A 444 13.18 37.77 12.15
N PHE A 445 12.57 37.67 10.96
CA PHE A 445 12.43 38.77 10.01
C PHE A 445 11.17 39.61 10.22
N LYS A 446 10.41 39.36 11.29
CA LYS A 446 9.29 40.23 11.66
C LYS A 446 9.77 41.68 11.83
N GLU A 447 8.99 42.63 11.33
CA GLU A 447 9.25 44.08 11.35
C GLU A 447 10.47 44.53 10.52
N MET A 448 11.19 43.62 9.85
CA MET A 448 12.34 43.95 8.99
C MET A 448 11.95 44.48 7.62
N MET A 449 10.72 44.21 7.16
CA MET A 449 10.16 44.77 5.92
C MET A 449 8.97 45.65 6.28
N PRO A 450 9.02 46.98 5.99
CA PRO A 450 7.87 47.84 6.25
C PRO A 450 6.72 47.50 5.30
N SER A 451 5.50 47.58 5.81
CA SER A 451 4.31 47.55 4.95
C SER A 451 4.26 48.78 4.06
N VAL A 452 3.89 48.60 2.78
CA VAL A 452 3.71 49.75 1.87
C VAL A 452 2.32 50.37 1.97
N VAL A 453 1.44 49.83 2.84
CA VAL A 453 0.07 50.32 3.03
C VAL A 453 -0.27 50.65 4.49
N LYS A 454 0.34 49.95 5.46
CA LYS A 454 0.16 50.22 6.89
C LYS A 454 1.26 51.17 7.36
N PRO A 455 0.93 52.23 8.11
CA PRO A 455 1.93 53.11 8.67
C PRO A 455 2.85 52.35 9.63
N PRO A 456 4.14 52.73 9.74
CA PRO A 456 5.07 52.13 10.68
C PRO A 456 4.63 52.39 12.13
N ALA A 457 5.12 51.56 13.07
CA ALA A 457 4.82 51.71 14.48
C ALA A 457 5.43 52.98 15.10
N ASP A 458 6.52 53.50 14.53
CA ASP A 458 7.13 54.76 14.95
C ASP A 458 6.22 55.97 14.65
N PRO A 459 5.80 56.74 15.68
CA PRO A 459 4.87 57.85 15.50
C PRO A 459 5.36 58.98 14.59
N GLU A 460 6.67 59.23 14.50
CA GLU A 460 7.22 60.28 13.65
C GLU A 460 7.29 59.83 12.18
N ALA A 461 7.74 58.60 11.92
CA ALA A 461 7.68 58.01 10.58
C ALA A 461 6.23 57.87 10.08
N ALA A 462 5.28 57.58 10.96
CA ALA A 462 3.86 57.48 10.61
C ALA A 462 3.25 58.80 10.11
N LYS A 463 3.74 59.96 10.56
CA LYS A 463 3.25 61.28 10.12
C LYS A 463 3.59 61.60 8.66
N VAL A 464 4.70 61.07 8.16
CA VAL A 464 5.20 61.29 6.80
C VAL A 464 4.93 60.10 5.87
N PHE A 465 4.35 59.02 6.41
CA PHE A 465 4.01 57.83 5.65
C PHE A 465 2.87 58.11 4.66
N THR A 466 3.12 57.79 3.38
CA THR A 466 2.10 57.84 2.34
C THR A 466 1.85 56.42 1.84
N PRO A 467 0.63 55.86 2.01
CA PRO A 467 0.30 54.53 1.51
C PRO A 467 0.48 54.45 -0.02
N MET A 468 1.08 53.36 -0.49
CA MET A 468 1.21 53.09 -1.90
C MET A 468 -0.16 52.85 -2.54
N SER A 469 -0.40 53.41 -3.72
CA SER A 469 -1.67 53.23 -4.43
C SER A 469 -1.90 51.75 -4.78
N ALA A 470 -3.17 51.31 -4.84
CA ALA A 470 -3.48 49.95 -5.25
C ALA A 470 -2.94 49.62 -6.66
N ALA A 471 -2.95 50.58 -7.59
CA ALA A 471 -2.42 50.41 -8.93
C ALA A 471 -0.89 50.19 -8.93
N ASP A 472 -0.15 50.91 -8.10
CA ASP A 472 1.30 50.71 -7.97
C ASP A 472 1.63 49.36 -7.32
N GLN A 473 0.88 48.97 -6.28
CA GLN A 473 1.02 47.63 -5.65
C GLN A 473 0.84 46.52 -6.68
N GLU A 474 -0.24 46.58 -7.47
CA GLU A 474 -0.54 45.61 -8.53
C GLU A 474 0.56 45.57 -9.60
N THR A 475 1.13 46.73 -9.93
CA THR A 475 2.20 46.86 -10.94
C THR A 475 3.53 46.28 -10.44
N ILE A 476 3.88 46.54 -9.17
CA ILE A 476 5.07 45.96 -8.53
C ILE A 476 4.91 44.44 -8.38
N ALA A 477 3.75 43.97 -7.91
CA ALA A 477 3.49 42.53 -7.76
C ALA A 477 3.51 41.79 -9.10
N ALA A 478 3.01 42.41 -10.18
CA ALA A 478 3.12 41.87 -11.53
C ALA A 478 4.58 41.80 -12.01
N PHE A 479 5.39 42.82 -11.70
CA PHE A 479 6.82 42.79 -12.00
C PHE A 479 7.55 41.66 -11.25
N LEU A 480 7.23 41.44 -9.97
CA LEU A 480 7.82 40.36 -9.17
C LEU A 480 7.41 38.98 -9.69
N GLU A 481 6.14 38.79 -10.08
CA GLU A 481 5.72 37.54 -10.73
C GLU A 481 6.46 37.33 -12.07
N ALA A 482 6.65 38.39 -12.86
CA ALA A 482 7.45 38.32 -14.09
C ALA A 482 8.90 37.92 -13.79
N GLN A 483 9.49 38.41 -12.68
CA GLN A 483 10.83 37.95 -12.24
C GLN A 483 10.84 36.46 -11.89
N ALA A 484 9.82 35.98 -11.18
CA ALA A 484 9.69 34.58 -10.82
C ALA A 484 9.61 33.67 -12.05
N ARG A 485 8.93 34.14 -13.10
CA ARG A 485 8.79 33.45 -14.40
C ARG A 485 10.02 33.61 -15.32
N GLY A 486 10.97 34.47 -14.96
CA GLY A 486 12.12 34.79 -15.80
C GLY A 486 11.76 35.60 -17.06
N GLU A 487 10.66 36.35 -17.02
CA GLU A 487 10.17 37.15 -18.13
C GLU A 487 10.98 38.46 -18.30
N PRO A 488 11.15 38.95 -19.55
CA PRO A 488 11.76 40.25 -19.79
C PRO A 488 10.98 41.37 -19.11
N SER A 489 11.67 42.17 -18.32
CA SER A 489 11.05 43.19 -17.46
C SER A 489 11.81 44.52 -17.44
N ALA A 490 12.91 44.60 -18.20
CA ALA A 490 13.71 45.81 -18.34
C ALA A 490 12.91 46.94 -18.99
N GLY A 491 12.95 48.14 -18.40
CA GLY A 491 12.26 49.34 -18.86
C GLY A 491 10.75 49.37 -18.58
N THR A 492 10.19 48.33 -17.97
CA THR A 492 8.76 48.26 -17.63
C THR A 492 8.39 49.28 -16.54
N GLN A 493 7.10 49.64 -16.47
CA GLN A 493 6.61 50.52 -15.41
C GLN A 493 6.84 49.92 -14.01
N GLY A 494 6.72 48.61 -13.86
CA GLY A 494 7.00 47.92 -12.59
C GLY A 494 8.46 48.01 -12.18
N GLU A 495 9.41 47.85 -13.11
CA GLU A 495 10.82 48.05 -12.79
C GLU A 495 11.12 49.50 -12.35
N LYS A 496 10.54 50.49 -13.05
CA LYS A 496 10.69 51.90 -12.67
C LYS A 496 10.17 52.16 -11.26
N LEU A 497 9.01 51.61 -10.92
CA LEU A 497 8.43 51.73 -9.57
C LEU A 497 9.29 51.04 -8.52
N VAL A 498 9.80 49.82 -8.77
CA VAL A 498 10.71 49.11 -7.87
C VAL A 498 11.99 49.92 -7.62
N ARG A 499 12.60 50.49 -8.67
CA ARG A 499 13.76 51.38 -8.54
C ARG A 499 13.49 52.70 -7.81
N GLN A 500 12.24 53.14 -7.77
CA GLN A 500 11.87 54.38 -7.09
C GLN A 500 11.47 54.16 -5.63
N ARG A 501 10.95 52.96 -5.31
CA ARG A 501 10.23 52.72 -4.05
C ARG A 501 10.77 51.55 -3.23
N CYS A 502 11.59 50.68 -3.81
CA CYS A 502 12.03 49.45 -3.15
C CYS A 502 13.55 49.35 -3.03
N THR A 503 14.33 50.03 -3.88
CA THR A 503 15.81 49.95 -3.87
C THR A 503 16.47 50.63 -2.67
N SER A 504 15.71 51.39 -1.88
CA SER A 504 16.17 51.89 -0.58
C SER A 504 16.47 50.77 0.42
N CYS A 505 16.00 49.55 0.16
CA CYS A 505 16.29 48.38 0.97
C CYS A 505 16.70 47.20 0.08
N HIS A 506 15.94 46.95 -0.99
CA HIS A 506 16.18 45.80 -1.85
C HIS A 506 17.29 46.03 -2.87
N ARG A 507 18.02 44.95 -3.17
CA ARG A 507 18.88 44.94 -4.36
C ARG A 507 18.06 44.68 -5.61
N LEU A 508 18.38 45.40 -6.68
CA LEU A 508 17.93 45.12 -8.03
C LEU A 508 19.15 45.16 -8.96
N ASP A 509 19.46 44.03 -9.60
CA ASP A 509 20.69 43.84 -10.39
C ASP A 509 21.96 44.01 -9.54
N GLY A 510 21.91 43.55 -8.28
CA GLY A 510 23.01 43.65 -7.32
C GLY A 510 23.23 45.05 -6.75
N LYS A 511 22.40 46.04 -7.09
CA LYS A 511 22.52 47.44 -6.62
C LYS A 511 21.38 47.80 -5.68
N THR A 512 21.69 48.56 -4.63
CA THR A 512 20.76 49.08 -3.61
C THR A 512 21.19 50.52 -3.29
N ASP A 513 20.26 51.35 -2.81
CA ASP A 513 20.57 52.70 -2.33
C ASP A 513 21.11 52.68 -0.89
N ASP A 514 20.95 51.54 -0.19
CA ASP A 514 21.50 51.26 1.14
C ASP A 514 22.30 49.95 1.13
N GLU A 515 23.63 50.06 1.18
CA GLU A 515 24.55 48.91 1.16
C GLU A 515 24.53 48.09 2.45
N GLU A 516 23.99 48.63 3.56
CA GLU A 516 23.83 47.91 4.83
C GLU A 516 22.55 47.07 4.85
N SER A 517 21.67 47.22 3.85
CA SER A 517 20.39 46.54 3.84
C SER A 517 20.52 45.02 3.72
N ALA A 518 19.74 44.31 4.55
CA ALA A 518 19.65 42.85 4.57
C ALA A 518 18.57 42.28 3.64
N ALA A 519 17.93 43.11 2.80
CA ALA A 519 16.79 42.68 1.99
C ALA A 519 17.18 41.82 0.77
N PRO A 520 16.29 40.95 0.27
CA PRO A 520 16.59 40.05 -0.83
C PRO A 520 16.77 40.78 -2.16
N GLU A 521 17.53 40.15 -3.06
CA GLU A 521 17.61 40.50 -4.48
C GLU A 521 16.26 40.27 -5.16
N LEU A 522 15.75 41.32 -5.83
CA LEU A 522 14.47 41.28 -6.53
C LEU A 522 14.61 40.77 -7.97
N ARG A 523 15.79 40.88 -8.60
CA ARG A 523 16.01 40.32 -9.94
C ARG A 523 15.93 38.80 -9.90
N GLY A 524 15.03 38.23 -10.70
CA GLY A 524 14.79 36.79 -10.72
C GLY A 524 14.21 36.25 -9.41
N TRP A 525 13.66 37.12 -8.55
CA TRP A 525 13.05 36.74 -7.28
C TRP A 525 12.03 35.61 -7.46
N ALA A 526 12.06 34.62 -6.57
CA ALA A 526 11.22 33.42 -6.59
C ALA A 526 11.32 32.55 -7.87
N SER A 527 12.27 32.80 -8.77
CA SER A 527 12.58 31.87 -9.86
C SER A 527 13.21 30.59 -9.32
N VAL A 528 13.25 29.53 -10.14
CA VAL A 528 13.92 28.27 -9.79
C VAL A 528 15.38 28.49 -9.37
N ALA A 529 16.10 29.37 -10.07
CA ALA A 529 17.49 29.68 -9.75
C ALA A 529 17.62 30.43 -8.40
N TRP A 530 16.67 31.32 -8.09
CA TRP A 530 16.62 32.02 -6.82
C TRP A 530 16.30 31.07 -5.66
N ILE A 531 15.32 30.18 -5.85
CA ILE A 531 14.96 29.15 -4.86
C ILE A 531 16.13 28.18 -4.64
N GLU A 532 16.82 27.74 -5.71
CA GLU A 532 18.01 26.89 -5.58
C GLU A 532 19.12 27.60 -4.80
N ALA A 533 19.35 28.90 -5.07
CA ALA A 533 20.33 29.70 -4.32
C ALA A 533 19.94 29.82 -2.84
N GLN A 534 18.65 30.06 -2.56
CA GLN A 534 18.11 30.10 -1.21
C GLN A 534 18.31 28.77 -0.47
N ILE A 535 18.06 27.62 -1.12
CA ILE A 535 18.27 26.31 -0.51
C ILE A 535 19.77 26.03 -0.30
N ALA A 536 20.60 26.34 -1.30
CA ALA A 536 22.03 26.08 -1.23
C ALA A 536 22.69 26.89 -0.11
N ASN A 537 22.58 28.21 -0.18
CA ASN A 537 23.12 29.15 0.79
C ASN A 537 22.40 30.50 0.63
N PRO A 538 21.45 30.83 1.53
CA PRO A 538 20.71 32.10 1.48
C PRO A 538 21.61 33.33 1.42
N GLY A 539 22.72 33.31 2.16
CA GLY A 539 23.68 34.42 2.30
C GLY A 539 24.77 34.47 1.22
N SER A 540 24.63 33.69 0.14
CA SER A 540 25.60 33.66 -0.97
C SER A 540 25.69 34.96 -1.79
N GLY A 541 24.86 35.96 -1.48
CA GLY A 541 24.72 37.19 -2.26
C GLY A 541 23.73 37.08 -3.43
N LYS A 542 23.32 35.86 -3.82
CA LYS A 542 22.38 35.61 -4.94
C LYS A 542 20.91 35.70 -4.55
N ALA A 543 20.56 35.32 -3.31
CA ALA A 543 19.22 35.49 -2.76
C ALA A 543 19.22 36.66 -1.77
N TYR A 544 19.97 36.51 -0.68
CA TYR A 544 20.20 37.56 0.31
C TYR A 544 21.69 37.96 0.36
N PRO A 545 22.00 39.19 0.78
CA PRO A 545 23.37 39.58 1.09
C PRO A 545 23.90 38.79 2.31
N PRO A 546 25.23 38.60 2.44
CA PRO A 546 25.81 37.87 3.58
C PRO A 546 25.39 38.39 4.96
N ALA A 547 25.21 39.72 5.08
CA ALA A 547 24.77 40.37 6.32
C ALA A 547 23.38 39.90 6.81
N ALA A 548 22.49 39.49 5.89
CA ALA A 548 21.18 38.97 6.26
C ALA A 548 21.22 37.59 6.95
N MET A 549 22.37 36.91 6.89
CA MET A 549 22.62 35.61 7.51
C MET A 549 23.71 35.71 8.60
N ALA A 550 23.92 36.91 9.15
CA ALA A 550 24.86 37.12 10.23
C ALA A 550 24.44 36.34 11.49
N LYS A 551 25.42 35.90 12.29
CA LYS A 551 25.20 34.96 13.40
C LYS A 551 24.36 35.53 14.55
N ASP A 552 24.30 36.85 14.65
CA ASP A 552 23.49 37.63 15.58
C ASP A 552 21.99 37.64 15.21
N LEU A 553 21.65 37.30 13.96
CA LEU A 553 20.27 37.06 13.52
C LEU A 553 19.93 35.57 13.68
N GLU A 554 19.69 35.14 14.92
CA GLU A 554 19.30 33.75 15.23
C GLU A 554 17.99 33.35 14.52
N GLY A 555 17.93 32.13 13.96
CA GLY A 555 16.68 31.55 13.40
C GLY A 555 16.46 31.72 11.88
N HIS A 556 17.47 32.17 11.13
CA HIS A 556 17.42 32.19 9.66
C HIS A 556 17.46 30.77 9.05
N MET A 557 17.03 30.65 7.79
CA MET A 557 17.05 29.38 7.06
C MET A 557 18.49 28.85 6.95
N PRO A 558 18.78 27.60 7.33
CA PRO A 558 20.13 27.05 7.24
C PRO A 558 20.53 26.80 5.78
N ALA A 559 21.84 26.79 5.51
CA ALA A 559 22.39 26.34 4.24
C ALA A 559 22.30 24.81 4.11
N PHE A 560 21.87 24.33 2.94
CA PHE A 560 21.77 22.90 2.64
C PHE A 560 22.79 22.43 1.60
N GLU A 561 23.73 23.28 1.16
CA GLU A 561 24.68 22.93 0.11
C GLU A 561 25.55 21.70 0.43
N GLU A 562 25.85 21.46 1.71
CA GLU A 562 26.57 20.28 2.21
C GLU A 562 25.68 19.07 2.50
N LYS A 563 24.37 19.28 2.70
CA LYS A 563 23.41 18.23 3.08
C LYS A 563 22.65 17.62 1.91
N ILE A 564 22.35 18.44 0.89
CA ILE A 564 21.56 18.06 -0.28
C ILE A 564 22.45 18.21 -1.51
N SER A 565 22.52 17.18 -2.36
CA SER A 565 23.33 17.22 -3.58
C SER A 565 22.91 18.35 -4.52
N ALA A 566 23.81 18.84 -5.38
CA ALA A 566 23.47 19.90 -6.34
C ALA A 566 22.30 19.52 -7.26
N ASN A 567 22.20 18.25 -7.67
CA ASN A 567 21.08 17.76 -8.47
C ASN A 567 19.77 17.75 -7.68
N ASP A 568 19.79 17.27 -6.43
CA ASP A 568 18.61 17.25 -5.57
C ASP A 568 18.12 18.65 -5.22
N ARG A 569 19.02 19.63 -5.03
CA ARG A 569 18.63 21.03 -4.81
C ARG A 569 17.89 21.60 -6.03
N LYS A 570 18.33 21.28 -7.24
CA LYS A 570 17.63 21.67 -8.49
C LYS A 570 16.24 21.06 -8.59
N ILE A 571 16.13 19.76 -8.30
CA ILE A 571 14.85 19.05 -8.30
C ILE A 571 13.91 19.68 -7.27
N LEU A 572 14.38 19.87 -6.03
CA LEU A 572 13.60 20.46 -4.94
C LEU A 572 13.18 21.90 -5.28
N ALA A 573 14.08 22.73 -5.80
CA ALA A 573 13.76 24.11 -6.18
C ALA A 573 12.69 24.17 -7.28
N ALA A 574 12.85 23.37 -8.33
CA ALA A 574 11.87 23.29 -9.42
C ALA A 574 10.52 22.74 -8.95
N TRP A 575 10.53 21.78 -8.01
CA TRP A 575 9.33 21.21 -7.43
C TRP A 575 8.58 22.22 -6.54
N VAL A 576 9.28 22.90 -5.62
CA VAL A 576 8.72 23.97 -4.77
C VAL A 576 8.14 25.08 -5.64
N TYR A 577 8.85 25.49 -6.70
CA TYR A 577 8.37 26.50 -7.65
C TYR A 577 7.01 26.12 -8.27
N ARG A 578 6.90 24.93 -8.87
CA ARG A 578 5.64 24.48 -9.50
C ARG A 578 4.53 24.31 -8.47
N ARG A 579 4.83 23.58 -7.39
CA ARG A 579 3.84 23.20 -6.37
C ARG A 579 3.33 24.40 -5.58
N GLY A 580 4.19 25.39 -5.31
CA GLY A 580 3.82 26.66 -4.69
C GLY A 580 2.84 27.43 -5.56
N ARG A 581 3.02 27.44 -6.88
CA ARG A 581 2.14 28.15 -7.82
C ARG A 581 0.84 27.41 -8.14
N GLY A 582 0.61 26.24 -7.55
CA GLY A 582 -0.56 25.39 -7.87
C GLY A 582 -0.48 24.77 -9.27
N GLU A 583 0.68 24.77 -9.90
CA GLU A 583 0.90 24.12 -11.18
C GLU A 583 0.94 22.60 -10.96
N ALA A 584 0.07 21.86 -11.65
CA ALA A 584 0.04 20.41 -11.56
C ALA A 584 1.34 19.81 -12.12
N ALA A 585 1.77 18.67 -11.57
CA ALA A 585 2.85 17.89 -12.14
C ALA A 585 2.55 17.59 -13.63
N ALA A 586 3.54 17.77 -14.50
CA ALA A 586 3.41 17.36 -15.89
C ALA A 586 3.00 15.87 -15.96
N GLY A 587 1.79 15.60 -16.46
CA GLY A 587 1.21 14.26 -16.59
C GLY A 587 0.19 13.83 -15.53
N ALA A 588 -0.18 14.67 -14.56
CA ALA A 588 -1.25 14.38 -13.59
C ALA A 588 -2.64 14.73 -14.14
N GLN A 589 -3.05 14.13 -15.25
CA GLN A 589 -4.49 13.94 -15.50
C GLN A 589 -4.89 12.64 -14.81
N ALA A 590 -5.65 12.75 -13.72
CA ALA A 590 -6.30 11.58 -13.13
C ALA A 590 -7.12 10.87 -14.21
N PRO A 591 -7.17 9.52 -14.23
CA PRO A 591 -8.15 8.84 -15.06
C PRO A 591 -9.53 9.32 -14.59
N GLU A 592 -10.21 10.02 -15.47
CA GLU A 592 -11.62 10.34 -15.34
C GLU A 592 -12.32 9.01 -15.00
N LYS A 593 -12.87 8.88 -13.79
CA LYS A 593 -13.81 7.80 -13.51
C LYS A 593 -14.97 8.00 -14.46
N LYS A 594 -14.97 7.28 -15.59
CA LYS A 594 -16.16 7.21 -16.43
C LYS A 594 -17.28 6.57 -15.59
N PRO A 595 -18.48 7.17 -15.63
CA PRO A 595 -19.62 6.74 -14.82
C PRO A 595 -20.03 5.29 -15.08
#